data_AF-A3JHG6-F1
#
_entry.id   AF-A3JHG6-F1
#
_cell.length_a   1.000
_cell.length_b   1.000
_cell.length_c   1.000
_cell.angle_alpha   90.00
_cell.angle_beta   90.00
_cell.angle_gamma   90.00
#
_symmetry.space_group_name_H-M   'P 1'
#
loop_
_entity.id
_entity.type
_entity.pdbx_description
1 polymer ?
#
loop_
_entity_poly.entity_id
_entity_poly.type
_entity_poly.pdbx_seq_one_letter_code
_entity_poly.pdbx_strand_id
1 'polypeptide(L)'
;MIVQLEQPSELTRACVTAITSRYGVSPVVMSIIHKVEGGYSGARIKNTNSSYDVGFNQVNTIHMPQLSQFGLTEKMVQNNNCINLAVSAWYVRTVTVNQKISDKAGFFRAIARYHSKNEPHISVYTGKLIKAYEQLVVDYGVDQPWQ
;
A
#
# COMPACT_ATOMS: atom_id res chain seq x y z
N MET A 1 -7.54 -0.30 -25.07
CA MET A 1 -7.91 -0.37 -23.64
C MET A 1 -6.71 -0.61 -22.73
N ILE A 2 -5.89 -1.65 -22.93
CA ILE A 2 -4.70 -1.94 -22.07
C ILE A 2 -3.68 -0.78 -22.06
N VAL A 3 -3.33 -0.24 -23.23
CA VAL A 3 -2.32 0.83 -23.37
C VAL A 3 -2.67 2.08 -22.55
N GLN A 4 -3.95 2.40 -22.37
CA GLN A 4 -4.40 3.56 -21.59
C GLN A 4 -4.15 3.35 -20.09
N LEU A 5 -4.35 2.13 -19.58
CA LEU A 5 -4.13 1.80 -18.18
C LEU A 5 -2.64 1.67 -17.83
N GLU A 6 -1.78 1.55 -18.85
CA GLU A 6 -0.32 1.56 -18.70
C GLU A 6 0.29 2.96 -18.74
N GLN A 7 -0.48 4.02 -18.98
CA GLN A 7 0.04 5.39 -18.95
C GLN A 7 0.14 5.94 -17.52
N PRO A 8 1.10 6.84 -17.25
CA PRO A 8 1.15 7.60 -16.01
C PRO A 8 -0.19 8.26 -15.69
N SER A 9 -0.68 8.11 -14.47
CA SER A 9 -1.91 8.78 -14.03
C SER A 9 -1.81 9.24 -12.60
N GLU A 10 -2.28 10.46 -12.34
CA GLU A 10 -2.38 11.02 -10.99
C GLU A 10 -3.38 10.28 -10.12
N LEU A 11 -3.18 10.37 -8.80
CA LEU A 11 -4.13 9.83 -7.85
C LEU A 11 -5.27 10.83 -7.62
N THR A 12 -6.50 10.43 -7.92
CA THR A 12 -7.68 11.29 -7.71
C THR A 12 -8.41 10.93 -6.42
N ARG A 13 -9.08 11.92 -5.80
CA ARG A 13 -9.94 11.68 -4.64
C ARG A 13 -11.03 10.65 -4.91
N ALA A 14 -11.63 10.67 -6.12
CA ALA A 14 -12.63 9.69 -6.52
C ALA A 14 -12.08 8.26 -6.53
N CYS A 15 -10.85 8.07 -7.04
CA CYS A 15 -10.18 6.79 -6.96
C CYS A 15 -9.95 6.35 -5.51
N VAL A 16 -9.39 7.23 -4.67
CA VAL A 16 -9.14 6.91 -3.26
C VAL A 16 -10.41 6.44 -2.58
N THR A 17 -11.50 7.20 -2.70
CA THR A 17 -12.80 6.83 -2.12
C THR A 17 -13.34 5.51 -2.65
N ALA A 18 -13.27 5.27 -3.96
CA ALA A 18 -13.76 4.04 -4.57
C ALA A 18 -12.98 2.81 -4.09
N ILE A 19 -11.65 2.90 -4.01
CA ILE A 19 -10.78 1.80 -3.62
C ILE A 19 -10.88 1.51 -2.12
N THR A 20 -10.84 2.53 -1.27
CA THR A 20 -10.93 2.36 0.18
C THR A 20 -12.27 1.79 0.59
N SER A 21 -13.36 2.25 -0.03
CA SER A 21 -14.70 1.68 0.15
C SER A 21 -14.77 0.23 -0.32
N ARG A 22 -14.25 -0.09 -1.53
CA ARG A 22 -14.29 -1.45 -2.10
C ARG A 22 -13.59 -2.49 -1.22
N TYR A 23 -12.43 -2.15 -0.67
CA TYR A 23 -11.63 -3.09 0.12
C TYR A 23 -11.87 -2.99 1.64
N GLY A 24 -12.69 -2.03 2.09
CA GLY A 24 -12.92 -1.79 3.51
C GLY A 24 -11.63 -1.42 4.25
N VAL A 25 -10.77 -0.60 3.63
CA VAL A 25 -9.53 -0.11 4.24
C VAL A 25 -9.62 1.40 4.44
N SER A 26 -9.11 1.91 5.56
CA SER A 26 -9.17 3.35 5.84
C SER A 26 -8.29 4.14 4.85
N PRO A 27 -8.77 5.28 4.30
CA PRO A 27 -7.93 6.17 3.50
C PRO A 27 -6.73 6.69 4.30
N VAL A 28 -6.87 6.86 5.62
CA VAL A 28 -5.77 7.27 6.50
C VAL A 28 -4.66 6.22 6.51
N VAL A 29 -5.02 4.93 6.56
CA VAL A 29 -4.04 3.83 6.48
C VAL A 29 -3.29 3.86 5.15
N MET A 30 -3.99 4.07 4.04
CA MET A 30 -3.35 4.17 2.73
C MET A 30 -2.40 5.37 2.64
N SER A 31 -2.78 6.52 3.23
CA SER A 31 -1.91 7.69 3.32
C SER A 31 -0.67 7.45 4.18
N ILE A 32 -0.78 6.69 5.28
CA ILE A 32 0.35 6.31 6.14
C ILE A 32 1.34 5.43 5.36
N ILE A 33 0.83 4.41 4.68
CA ILE A 33 1.67 3.53 3.83
C ILE A 33 2.38 4.38 2.78
N HIS A 34 1.64 5.22 2.05
CA HIS A 34 2.25 6.08 1.03
C HIS A 34 3.34 7.00 1.61
N LYS A 35 3.11 7.60 2.80
CA LYS A 35 4.11 8.44 3.48
C LYS A 35 5.38 7.68 3.85
N VAL A 36 5.28 6.38 4.12
CA VAL A 36 6.44 5.51 4.40
C VAL A 36 7.14 5.05 3.12
N GLU A 37 6.38 4.71 2.08
CA GLU A 37 6.91 4.20 0.81
C GLU A 37 7.51 5.29 -0.07
N GLY A 38 6.90 6.48 -0.12
CA GLY A 38 7.40 7.64 -0.88
C GLY A 38 7.47 7.43 -2.41
N GLY A 39 6.71 6.47 -2.94
CA GLY A 39 6.66 6.18 -4.36
C GLY A 39 5.97 7.26 -5.19
N TYR A 40 6.07 7.17 -6.51
CA TYR A 40 5.41 8.08 -7.45
C TYR A 40 5.04 7.33 -8.73
N SER A 41 4.18 7.93 -9.56
CA SER A 41 3.78 7.36 -10.86
C SER A 41 5.01 7.13 -11.73
N GLY A 42 5.21 5.90 -12.22
CA GLY A 42 6.38 5.54 -13.02
C GLY A 42 7.60 5.10 -12.22
N ALA A 43 7.58 5.20 -10.89
CA ALA A 43 8.69 4.77 -10.04
C ALA A 43 9.00 3.29 -10.25
N ARG A 44 10.29 2.95 -10.36
CA ARG A 44 10.77 1.56 -10.49
C ARG A 44 12.14 1.45 -9.83
N ILE A 45 12.15 1.06 -8.56
CA ILE A 45 13.35 1.02 -7.73
C ILE A 45 13.85 -0.40 -7.68
N LYS A 46 15.12 -0.62 -8.04
CA LYS A 46 15.73 -1.95 -8.05
C LYS A 46 16.10 -2.39 -6.63
N ASN A 47 15.71 -3.60 -6.27
CA ASN A 47 16.10 -4.23 -5.01
C ASN A 47 17.43 -4.99 -5.13
N THR A 48 17.95 -5.45 -3.99
CA THR A 48 19.16 -6.29 -3.94
C THR A 48 18.88 -7.70 -4.43
N ASN A 49 17.65 -8.18 -4.25
CA ASN A 49 17.12 -9.30 -5.01
C ASN A 49 16.69 -8.81 -6.40
N SER A 50 16.58 -9.69 -7.40
CA SER A 50 16.26 -9.31 -8.78
C SER A 50 14.83 -8.72 -8.99
N SER A 51 14.15 -8.31 -7.93
CA SER A 51 12.85 -7.65 -7.96
C SER A 51 12.96 -6.11 -8.01
N TYR A 52 11.82 -5.46 -8.18
CA TYR A 52 11.70 -4.01 -8.18
C TYR A 52 10.49 -3.60 -7.35
N ASP A 53 10.57 -2.46 -6.69
CA ASP A 53 9.40 -1.80 -6.09
C ASP A 53 8.87 -0.73 -7.06
N VAL A 54 7.57 -0.79 -7.37
CA VAL A 54 6.99 0.01 -8.46
C VAL A 54 5.82 0.89 -8.03
N GLY A 55 5.75 2.07 -8.65
CA GLY A 55 4.63 3.00 -8.57
C GLY A 55 4.40 3.64 -7.19
N PHE A 56 3.18 4.15 -7.01
CA PHE A 56 2.77 5.04 -5.92
C PHE A 56 3.06 4.52 -4.50
N ASN A 57 2.78 3.25 -4.22
CA ASN A 57 3.02 2.59 -2.94
C ASN A 57 4.08 1.50 -3.04
N GLN A 58 4.98 1.59 -4.03
CA GLN A 58 6.17 0.73 -4.11
C GLN A 58 5.84 -0.77 -4.05
N VAL A 59 4.85 -1.20 -4.83
CA VAL A 59 4.45 -2.62 -4.91
C VAL A 59 5.61 -3.44 -5.48
N ASN A 60 6.00 -4.51 -4.79
CA ASN A 60 7.12 -5.34 -5.24
C ASN A 60 6.73 -6.25 -6.43
N THR A 61 7.59 -6.36 -7.44
CA THR A 61 7.34 -7.17 -8.64
C THR A 61 7.33 -8.68 -8.40
N ILE A 62 7.74 -9.17 -7.22
CA ILE A 62 7.55 -10.57 -6.80
C ILE A 62 6.06 -10.96 -6.82
N HIS A 63 5.15 -10.00 -6.65
CA HIS A 63 3.71 -10.25 -6.68
C HIS A 63 3.13 -10.34 -8.10
N MET A 64 3.89 -9.98 -9.14
CA MET A 64 3.39 -9.96 -10.52
C MET A 64 2.84 -11.30 -11.03
N PRO A 65 3.40 -12.48 -10.69
CA PRO A 65 2.79 -13.76 -11.09
C PRO A 65 1.38 -13.98 -10.56
N GLN A 66 1.02 -13.38 -9.41
CA GLN A 66 -0.35 -13.42 -8.89
C GLN A 66 -1.20 -12.32 -9.52
N LEU A 67 -0.67 -11.10 -9.63
CA LEU A 67 -1.40 -9.95 -10.17
C LEU A 67 -1.75 -10.12 -11.66
N SER A 68 -0.92 -10.82 -12.42
CA SER A 68 -1.18 -11.13 -13.83
C SER A 68 -2.41 -12.04 -14.01
N GLN A 69 -2.76 -12.85 -13.02
CA GLN A 69 -3.99 -13.66 -13.03
C GLN A 69 -5.24 -12.79 -12.96
N PHE A 70 -5.12 -11.57 -12.43
CA PHE A 70 -6.18 -10.55 -12.45
C PHE A 70 -6.11 -9.66 -13.70
N GLY A 71 -5.23 -9.97 -14.67
CA GLY A 71 -5.05 -9.19 -15.89
C GLY A 71 -4.20 -7.92 -15.72
N LEU A 72 -3.49 -7.76 -14.60
CA LEU A 72 -2.61 -6.61 -14.37
C LEU A 72 -1.22 -6.83 -14.97
N THR A 73 -0.72 -5.83 -15.69
CA THR A 73 0.67 -5.78 -16.16
C THR A 73 1.54 -4.98 -15.19
N GLU A 74 2.86 -5.20 -15.19
CA GLU A 74 3.80 -4.42 -14.35
C GLU A 74 3.66 -2.93 -14.66
N LYS A 75 3.51 -2.55 -15.93
CA LYS A 75 3.33 -1.16 -16.36
C LYS A 75 2.05 -0.53 -15.80
N MET A 76 0.94 -1.26 -15.74
CA MET A 76 -0.28 -0.76 -15.09
C MET A 76 -0.03 -0.45 -13.61
N VAL A 77 0.62 -1.38 -12.90
CA VAL A 77 0.93 -1.20 -11.47
C VAL A 77 1.95 -0.07 -11.26
N GLN A 78 2.92 0.07 -12.16
CA GLN A 78 3.98 1.08 -12.08
C GLN A 78 3.45 2.49 -12.36
N ASN A 79 2.62 2.66 -13.40
CA ASN A 79 2.30 3.97 -13.96
C ASN A 79 0.94 4.49 -13.50
N ASN A 80 -0.03 3.62 -13.21
CA ASN A 80 -1.37 4.07 -12.83
C ASN A 80 -1.53 4.08 -11.31
N ASN A 81 -1.48 5.28 -10.70
CA ASN A 81 -1.59 5.41 -9.24
C ASN A 81 -2.87 4.82 -8.67
N CYS A 82 -3.98 4.82 -9.42
CA CYS A 82 -5.23 4.22 -8.95
C CYS A 82 -5.16 2.69 -8.90
N ILE A 83 -4.55 2.06 -9.92
CA ILE A 83 -4.29 0.62 -9.95
C ILE A 83 -3.30 0.25 -8.84
N ASN A 84 -2.22 1.00 -8.68
CA ASN A 84 -1.24 0.77 -7.62
C ASN A 84 -1.88 0.84 -6.22
N LEU A 85 -2.72 1.86 -5.98
CA LEU A 85 -3.49 1.99 -4.75
C LEU A 85 -4.44 0.80 -4.55
N ALA A 86 -5.12 0.35 -5.62
CA ALA A 86 -6.02 -0.80 -5.57
C ALA A 86 -5.31 -2.09 -5.18
N VAL A 87 -4.13 -2.36 -5.76
CA VAL A 87 -3.29 -3.51 -5.39
C VAL A 87 -2.86 -3.41 -3.93
N SER A 88 -2.45 -2.21 -3.50
CA SER A 88 -2.04 -1.98 -2.11
C SER A 88 -3.17 -2.24 -1.13
N ALA A 89 -4.36 -1.68 -1.40
CA ALA A 89 -5.55 -1.84 -0.57
C ALA A 89 -6.01 -3.31 -0.50
N TRP A 90 -5.99 -4.01 -1.64
CA TRP A 90 -6.28 -5.44 -1.70
C TRP A 90 -5.31 -6.25 -0.82
N TYR A 91 -4.01 -5.97 -0.90
CA TYR A 91 -3.01 -6.70 -0.13
C TYR A 91 -3.09 -6.38 1.37
N VAL A 92 -3.28 -5.09 1.73
CA VAL A 92 -3.57 -4.66 3.11
C VAL A 92 -4.78 -5.39 3.66
N ARG A 93 -5.91 -5.41 2.94
CA ARG A 93 -7.10 -6.16 3.36
C ARG A 93 -6.82 -7.64 3.54
N THR A 94 -6.07 -8.25 2.61
CA THR A 94 -5.70 -9.67 2.68
C THR A 94 -4.90 -10.00 3.94
N VAL A 95 -3.97 -9.14 4.36
CA VAL A 95 -3.16 -9.38 5.56
C VAL A 95 -3.85 -9.00 6.87
N THR A 96 -4.90 -8.17 6.83
CA THR A 96 -5.63 -7.72 8.04
C THR A 96 -6.95 -8.43 8.29
N VAL A 97 -7.63 -8.98 7.27
CA VAL A 97 -9.01 -9.49 7.38
C VAL A 97 -9.24 -10.53 8.48
N ASN A 98 -8.23 -11.36 8.77
CA ASN A 98 -8.32 -12.42 9.78
C ASN A 98 -7.51 -12.12 11.05
N GLN A 99 -7.09 -10.87 11.26
CA GLN A 99 -6.29 -10.49 12.41
C GLN A 99 -7.18 -10.02 13.56
N LYS A 100 -6.91 -10.54 14.77
CA LYS A 100 -7.47 -9.98 16.00
C LYS A 100 -6.60 -8.80 16.41
N ILE A 101 -7.11 -7.59 16.20
CA ILE A 101 -6.42 -6.35 16.50
C ILE A 101 -6.98 -5.82 17.82
N SER A 102 -6.12 -5.68 18.83
CA SER A 102 -6.50 -5.20 20.16
C SER A 102 -5.91 -3.82 20.49
N ASP A 103 -4.90 -3.36 19.74
CA ASP A 103 -4.19 -2.12 19.99
C ASP A 103 -3.49 -1.58 18.73
N LYS A 104 -2.97 -0.36 18.85
CA LYS A 104 -2.20 0.35 17.82
C LYS A 104 -1.03 -0.48 17.27
N ALA A 105 -0.27 -1.14 18.15
CA ALA A 105 0.92 -1.87 17.74
C ALA A 105 0.56 -3.13 16.94
N GLY A 106 -0.44 -3.89 17.39
CA GLY A 106 -1.00 -5.03 16.69
C GLY A 106 -1.60 -4.65 15.34
N PHE A 107 -2.30 -3.51 15.26
CA PHE A 107 -2.85 -2.99 14.02
C PHE A 107 -1.77 -2.70 12.97
N PHE A 108 -0.78 -1.87 13.32
CA PHE A 108 0.28 -1.52 12.37
C PHE A 108 1.20 -2.70 12.07
N ARG A 109 1.36 -3.64 13.00
CA ARG A 109 2.09 -4.89 12.75
C ARG A 109 1.35 -5.80 11.78
N ALA A 110 0.01 -5.85 11.85
CA ALA A 110 -0.78 -6.56 10.86
C ALA A 110 -0.63 -5.94 9.46
N ILE A 111 -0.68 -4.61 9.37
CA ILE A 111 -0.45 -3.87 8.11
C ILE A 111 0.98 -4.08 7.61
N ALA A 112 2.00 -4.13 8.48
CA ALA A 112 3.40 -4.29 8.09
C ALA A 112 3.68 -5.59 7.30
N ARG A 113 2.79 -6.58 7.36
CA ARG A 113 2.83 -7.78 6.51
C ARG A 113 2.61 -7.48 5.03
N TYR A 114 2.11 -6.28 4.70
CA TYR A 114 2.14 -5.68 3.37
C TYR A 114 3.58 -5.64 2.82
N HIS A 115 4.54 -5.22 3.65
CA HIS A 115 5.92 -5.03 3.25
C HIS A 115 6.77 -6.31 3.39
N SER A 116 6.63 -7.03 4.52
CA SER A 116 7.33 -8.29 4.75
C SER A 116 6.68 -9.13 5.83
N LYS A 117 6.81 -10.46 5.71
CA LYS A 117 6.34 -11.43 6.72
C LYS A 117 7.42 -11.86 7.71
N ASN A 118 8.67 -11.46 7.50
CA ASN A 118 9.83 -11.94 8.25
C ASN A 118 10.39 -10.87 9.19
N GLU A 119 10.93 -11.31 10.32
CA GLU A 119 11.77 -10.46 11.18
C GLU A 119 13.17 -10.27 10.57
N PRO A 120 13.85 -9.14 10.84
CA PRO A 120 13.37 -7.98 11.61
C PRO A 120 12.49 -7.00 10.81
N HIS A 121 12.28 -7.26 9.51
CA HIS A 121 11.65 -6.31 8.56
C HIS A 121 10.24 -5.90 8.98
N ILE A 122 9.41 -6.84 9.43
CA ILE A 122 8.05 -6.53 9.87
C ILE A 122 8.05 -5.58 11.08
N SER A 123 8.93 -5.79 12.08
CA SER A 123 9.02 -4.93 13.26
C SER A 123 9.55 -3.54 12.93
N VAL A 124 10.58 -3.47 12.08
CA VAL A 124 11.14 -2.19 11.60
C VAL A 124 10.07 -1.40 10.85
N TYR A 125 9.34 -2.04 9.93
CA TYR A 125 8.29 -1.37 9.17
C TYR A 125 7.09 -0.97 10.04
N THR A 126 6.72 -1.79 11.04
CA THR A 126 5.71 -1.43 12.05
C THR A 126 6.05 -0.11 12.74
N GLY A 127 7.31 0.06 13.17
CA GLY A 127 7.77 1.31 13.80
C GLY A 127 7.66 2.52 12.86
N LYS A 128 7.97 2.35 11.57
CA LYS A 128 7.81 3.42 10.57
C LYS A 128 6.34 3.83 10.40
N LEU A 129 5.43 2.86 10.32
CA LEU A 129 3.99 3.13 10.21
C LEU A 129 3.45 3.87 11.44
N ILE A 130 3.82 3.43 12.65
CA ILE A 130 3.41 4.09 13.89
C ILE A 130 3.91 5.54 13.92
N LYS A 131 5.18 5.78 13.57
CA LYS A 131 5.75 7.13 13.52
C LYS A 131 5.02 8.02 12.50
N ALA A 132 4.70 7.48 11.32
CA ALA A 132 3.96 8.21 10.31
C ALA A 132 2.52 8.53 10.75
N TYR A 133 1.85 7.60 11.44
CA TYR A 133 0.54 7.82 12.05
C TYR A 133 0.58 8.93 13.11
N GLU A 134 1.52 8.85 14.05
CA GLU A 134 1.65 9.85 15.13
C GLU A 134 1.88 11.25 14.58
N GLN A 135 2.66 11.36 13.50
CA GLN A 135 2.83 12.63 12.81
C GLN A 135 1.50 13.14 12.20
N LEU A 136 0.70 12.27 11.57
CA LEU A 136 -0.60 12.68 11.03
C LEU A 136 -1.61 13.07 12.12
N VAL A 137 -1.55 12.46 13.30
CA VAL A 137 -2.38 12.86 14.45
C VAL A 137 -2.03 14.27 14.87
N VAL A 138 -0.74 14.60 14.96
CA VAL A 138 -0.27 15.96 15.29
C VAL A 138 -0.69 16.96 14.21
N ASP A 139 -0.50 16.61 12.94
CA ASP A 139 -0.71 17.54 11.82
C ASP A 139 -2.20 17.80 11.52
N TYR A 140 -3.06 16.80 11.69
CA TYR A 140 -4.44 16.83 11.16
C TYR A 140 -5.51 16.32 12.14
N GLY A 141 -5.15 15.87 13.34
CA GLY A 141 -6.12 15.34 14.31
C GLY A 141 -6.83 14.08 13.84
N VAL A 142 -6.13 13.18 13.13
CA VAL A 142 -6.74 11.94 12.62
C VAL A 142 -7.23 11.02 13.76
N ASP A 143 -8.44 10.51 13.61
CA ASP A 143 -9.04 9.54 14.53
C ASP A 143 -8.35 8.17 14.47
N GLN A 144 -8.59 7.34 15.49
CA GLN A 144 -8.00 6.00 15.60
C GLN A 144 -8.47 5.07 14.46
N PRO A 145 -7.57 4.56 13.60
CA PRO A 145 -7.95 3.72 12.46
C PRO A 145 -8.15 2.23 12.80
N TRP A 146 -7.98 1.82 14.07
CA TRP A 146 -8.06 0.42 14.52
C TRP A 146 -9.35 0.08 15.28
N GLN A 147 -10.38 0.93 15.17
CA GLN A 147 -11.75 0.67 15.64
C GLN A 147 -12.62 0.10 14.51
#